data_AF-A0A7W7RBV6-F1
#
_entry.id   AF-A0A7W7RBV6-F1
#
_cell.length_a   1.000
_cell.length_b   1.000
_cell.length_c   1.000
_cell.angle_alpha   90.00
_cell.angle_beta   90.00
_cell.angle_gamma   90.00
#
_symmetry.space_group_name_H-M   'P 1'
#
loop_
_entity.id
_entity.type
_entity.pdbx_description
1 polymer ?
#
loop_
_entity_poly.entity_id
_entity_poly.type
_entity_poly.pdbx_seq_one_letter_code
_entity_poly.pdbx_strand_id
1 'polypeptide(L)'
;MPDQLQLHNGGQGAMSEAADQTLVTVRAKPSAIHQVLTKAGFQPARGADWVNGKAVHPCSGYVLVPGEHPGRLKLSYEHLEGTEATEAEFLNRMRDALTSELDLAVESIDAERARNVALEITGTRALTPADLVLLAAISEGRIVWAGRRWHDVEAAAGDPSPLNLTVVPELFLTGWAEHLHGKVAAITDAGQALLTELTVPSVVLEA
;
A
#
# COMPACT_ATOMS: atom_id res chain seq x y z
N MET A 1 -13.03 66.06 -4.68
CA MET A 1 -12.06 65.54 -5.66
C MET A 1 -10.85 65.08 -4.86
N PRO A 2 -10.53 63.77 -4.90
CA PRO A 2 -9.56 63.11 -4.02
C PRO A 2 -8.14 63.18 -4.61
N ASP A 3 -7.12 63.06 -3.76
CA ASP A 3 -5.80 62.61 -4.18
C ASP A 3 -5.38 61.46 -3.27
N GLN A 4 -5.34 60.27 -3.87
CA GLN A 4 -4.92 59.01 -3.26
C GLN A 4 -3.40 58.88 -3.42
N LEU A 5 -2.67 58.92 -2.31
CA LEU A 5 -1.33 58.36 -2.25
C LEU A 5 -1.42 56.89 -1.83
N GLN A 6 -1.21 56.02 -2.79
CA GLN A 6 -0.80 54.63 -2.57
C GLN A 6 0.58 54.60 -1.94
N LEU A 7 0.76 53.80 -0.89
CA LEU A 7 2.02 53.13 -0.60
C LEU A 7 1.75 51.72 -0.09
N HIS A 8 2.37 50.79 -0.82
CA HIS A 8 2.30 49.35 -0.71
C HIS A 8 2.95 48.79 0.57
N ASN A 9 2.66 47.50 0.77
CA ASN A 9 3.46 46.45 1.40
C ASN A 9 3.20 46.13 2.88
N GLY A 10 2.37 45.11 3.05
CA GLY A 10 2.46 44.14 4.13
C GLY A 10 1.99 42.81 3.55
N GLY A 11 2.86 42.16 2.76
CA GLY A 11 2.59 40.86 2.18
C GLY A 11 2.19 39.88 3.28
N GLN A 12 0.92 39.48 3.28
CA GLN A 12 0.51 38.22 3.89
C GLN A 12 1.19 37.13 3.08
N GLY A 13 2.41 36.80 3.50
CA GLY A 13 3.06 35.56 3.14
C GLY A 13 2.08 34.45 3.47
N ALA A 14 1.56 33.83 2.42
CA ALA A 14 1.07 32.49 2.48
C ALA A 14 2.21 31.62 3.05
N MET A 15 2.25 31.48 4.37
CA MET A 15 2.81 30.30 4.99
C MET A 15 1.90 29.16 4.55
N SER A 16 2.21 28.64 3.37
CA SER A 16 1.84 27.30 2.96
C SER A 16 2.41 26.39 4.04
N GLU A 17 1.57 26.04 5.00
CA GLU A 17 1.76 24.93 5.91
C GLU A 17 1.70 23.67 5.04
N ALA A 18 2.77 23.45 4.27
CA ALA A 18 3.10 22.14 3.76
C ALA A 18 3.45 21.34 5.01
N ALA A 19 2.42 20.86 5.70
CA ALA A 19 2.57 19.89 6.76
C ALA A 19 3.51 18.82 6.23
N ASP A 20 4.61 18.63 6.94
CA ASP A 20 5.58 17.58 6.68
C ASP A 20 4.86 16.24 6.87
N GLN A 21 4.15 15.80 5.82
CA GLN A 21 3.36 14.60 5.86
C GLN A 21 4.35 13.45 5.84
N THR A 22 4.46 12.74 6.97
CA THR A 22 5.24 11.52 7.03
C THR A 22 4.66 10.54 6.01
N LEU A 23 5.36 10.43 4.88
CA LEU A 23 5.04 9.46 3.85
C LEU A 23 5.47 8.09 4.34
N VAL A 24 4.54 7.15 4.21
CA VAL A 24 4.68 5.79 4.69
C VAL A 24 4.57 4.84 3.52
N THR A 25 5.44 3.83 3.50
CA THR A 25 5.34 2.71 2.57
C THR A 25 4.07 1.92 2.84
N VAL A 26 3.27 1.73 1.79
CA VAL A 26 2.03 0.97 1.83
C VAL A 26 1.93 0.04 0.64
N ARG A 27 1.20 -1.06 0.80
CA ARG A 27 0.91 -1.94 -0.33
C ARG A 27 0.00 -1.25 -1.30
N ALA A 28 0.47 -1.16 -2.53
CA ALA A 28 -0.37 -0.82 -3.66
C ALA A 28 -1.58 -1.77 -3.71
N LYS A 29 -2.78 -1.22 -3.99
CA LYS A 29 -4.01 -2.02 -4.10
C LYS A 29 -3.84 -3.04 -5.23
N PRO A 30 -3.87 -4.36 -4.98
CA PRO A 30 -3.67 -5.37 -6.03
C PRO A 30 -4.65 -5.20 -7.20
N SER A 31 -5.89 -4.81 -6.91
CA SER A 31 -6.91 -4.53 -7.94
C SER A 31 -6.51 -3.38 -8.87
N ALA A 32 -5.89 -2.31 -8.36
CA ALA A 32 -5.42 -1.19 -9.17
C ALA A 32 -4.25 -1.62 -10.08
N ILE A 33 -3.30 -2.40 -9.54
CA ILE A 33 -2.21 -3.00 -10.32
C ILE A 33 -2.79 -3.88 -11.43
N HIS A 34 -3.70 -4.78 -11.11
CA HIS A 34 -4.35 -5.64 -12.10
C HIS A 34 -5.05 -4.84 -13.19
N GLN A 35 -5.75 -3.77 -12.83
CA GLN A 35 -6.46 -2.91 -13.78
C GLN A 35 -5.49 -2.24 -14.76
N VAL A 36 -4.41 -1.64 -14.26
CA VAL A 36 -3.39 -0.98 -15.09
C VAL A 36 -2.69 -1.98 -16.00
N LEU A 37 -2.25 -3.12 -15.46
CA LEU A 37 -1.59 -4.15 -16.25
C LEU A 37 -2.52 -4.73 -17.33
N THR A 38 -3.79 -4.96 -17.01
CA THR A 38 -4.79 -5.44 -17.98
C THR A 38 -5.05 -4.42 -19.08
N LYS A 39 -5.16 -3.13 -18.72
CA LYS A 39 -5.30 -2.04 -19.69
C LYS A 39 -4.08 -1.93 -20.61
N ALA A 40 -2.89 -2.22 -20.10
CA ALA A 40 -1.63 -2.30 -20.87
C ALA A 40 -1.49 -3.60 -21.71
N GLY A 41 -2.48 -4.50 -21.66
CA GLY A 41 -2.50 -5.74 -22.45
C GLY A 41 -1.86 -6.95 -21.77
N PHE A 42 -1.49 -6.84 -20.50
CA PHE A 42 -0.95 -7.96 -19.72
C PHE A 42 -2.05 -8.72 -19.00
N GLN A 43 -1.89 -10.03 -18.91
CA GLN A 43 -2.84 -10.91 -18.22
C GLN A 43 -2.18 -11.61 -17.04
N PRO A 44 -2.92 -11.84 -15.94
CA PRO A 44 -2.41 -12.62 -14.83
C PRO A 44 -2.15 -14.05 -15.30
N ALA A 45 -1.06 -14.65 -14.81
CA ALA A 45 -0.76 -16.05 -15.07
C ALA A 45 -1.90 -16.92 -14.54
N ARG A 46 -2.35 -17.86 -15.37
CA ARG A 46 -3.31 -18.88 -14.95
C ARG A 46 -2.53 -20.11 -14.53
N GLY A 47 -2.94 -20.76 -13.46
CA GLY A 47 -2.39 -22.07 -13.08
C GLY A 47 -2.54 -23.07 -14.25
N ALA A 48 -1.80 -24.18 -14.19
CA ALA A 48 -1.89 -25.21 -15.22
C ALA A 48 -3.35 -25.63 -15.44
N ASP A 49 -3.86 -25.37 -16.64
CA ASP A 49 -5.20 -25.76 -17.04
C ASP A 49 -5.18 -27.23 -17.46
N TRP A 50 -6.31 -27.93 -17.32
CA TRP A 50 -6.41 -29.31 -17.77
C TRP A 50 -7.31 -29.37 -19.00
N VAL A 51 -6.72 -29.73 -20.15
CA VAL A 51 -7.47 -29.91 -21.40
C VAL A 51 -7.29 -31.36 -21.85
N ASN A 52 -8.39 -32.09 -21.99
CA ASN A 52 -8.41 -33.51 -22.38
C ASN A 52 -7.50 -34.41 -21.52
N GLY A 53 -7.47 -34.20 -20.20
CA GLY A 53 -6.68 -35.00 -19.27
C GLY A 53 -5.16 -34.77 -19.35
N LYS A 54 -4.71 -33.78 -20.13
CA LYS A 54 -3.32 -33.31 -20.14
C LYS A 54 -3.25 -31.96 -19.45
N ALA A 55 -2.22 -31.79 -18.63
CA ALA A 55 -1.85 -30.48 -18.11
C ALA A 55 -1.39 -29.62 -19.29
N VAL A 56 -2.11 -28.53 -19.54
CA VAL A 56 -1.69 -27.44 -20.42
C VAL A 56 -0.81 -26.55 -19.57
N HIS A 57 0.43 -26.36 -20.03
CA HIS A 57 1.39 -25.50 -19.35
C HIS A 57 0.80 -24.10 -19.17
N PRO A 58 1.04 -23.40 -18.04
CA PRO A 58 0.56 -22.03 -17.84
C PRO A 58 0.87 -21.14 -19.05
N CYS A 59 -0.15 -20.44 -19.54
CA CYS A 59 0.03 -19.39 -20.55
C CYS A 59 0.89 -18.25 -19.97
N SER A 60 1.67 -17.57 -20.82
CA SER A 60 2.46 -16.40 -20.42
C SER A 60 1.61 -15.39 -19.65
N GLY A 61 2.13 -14.90 -18.53
CA GLY A 61 1.35 -14.04 -17.64
C GLY A 61 2.15 -13.56 -16.44
N TYR A 62 1.60 -12.56 -15.76
CA TYR A 62 2.22 -11.99 -14.56
C TYR A 62 1.65 -12.61 -13.28
N VAL A 63 2.47 -12.69 -12.25
CA VAL A 63 2.12 -13.16 -10.91
C VAL A 63 2.42 -12.05 -9.92
N LEU A 64 1.42 -11.70 -9.11
CA LEU A 64 1.52 -10.69 -8.06
C LEU A 64 1.39 -11.37 -6.70
N VAL A 65 2.41 -11.25 -5.87
CA VAL A 65 2.48 -11.85 -4.52
C VAL A 65 2.97 -10.83 -3.49
N PRO A 66 2.78 -11.06 -2.18
CA PRO A 66 3.46 -10.26 -1.15
C PRO A 66 4.98 -10.23 -1.40
N GLY A 67 5.58 -9.06 -1.23
CA GLY A 67 7.04 -8.88 -1.26
C GLY A 67 7.72 -9.38 0.01
N GLU A 68 9.05 -9.26 0.08
CA GLU A 68 9.83 -9.67 1.26
C GLU A 68 9.53 -8.80 2.48
N HIS A 69 9.24 -7.52 2.24
CA HIS A 69 8.91 -6.56 3.29
C HIS A 69 7.41 -6.25 3.35
N PRO A 70 6.85 -6.00 4.56
CA PRO A 70 5.48 -5.54 4.72
C PRO A 70 5.18 -4.32 3.85
N GLY A 71 3.98 -4.28 3.29
CA GLY A 71 3.59 -3.18 2.41
C GLY A 71 4.16 -3.25 1.00
N ARG A 72 4.98 -4.26 0.65
CA ARG A 72 5.53 -4.42 -0.71
C ARG A 72 4.85 -5.53 -1.47
N LEU A 73 4.85 -5.40 -2.80
CA LEU A 73 4.36 -6.43 -3.72
C LEU A 73 5.47 -6.85 -4.66
N LYS A 74 5.61 -8.15 -4.87
CA LYS A 74 6.48 -8.70 -5.90
C LYS A 74 5.65 -9.08 -7.12
N LEU A 75 6.01 -8.50 -8.26
CA LEU A 75 5.44 -8.78 -9.57
C LEU A 75 6.48 -9.52 -10.41
N SER A 76 6.16 -10.73 -10.82
CA SER A 76 6.98 -11.54 -11.73
C SER A 76 6.23 -11.80 -13.02
N TYR A 77 6.93 -12.10 -14.10
CA TYR A 77 6.33 -12.45 -15.38
C TYR A 77 7.06 -13.65 -15.96
N GLU A 78 6.29 -14.64 -16.41
CA GLU A 78 6.82 -15.82 -17.08
C GLU A 78 6.31 -15.81 -18.52
N HIS A 79 7.23 -16.01 -19.48
CA HIS A 79 6.88 -16.16 -20.89
C HIS A 79 7.20 -17.58 -21.36
N LEU A 80 6.17 -18.30 -21.80
CA LEU A 80 6.24 -19.73 -22.14
C LEU A 80 7.40 -20.05 -23.10
N GLU A 81 7.56 -19.24 -24.15
CA GLU A 81 8.57 -19.42 -25.20
C GLU A 81 9.69 -18.38 -25.10
N GLY A 82 9.78 -17.67 -23.98
CA GLY A 82 10.64 -16.50 -23.82
C GLY A 82 12.06 -16.81 -23.44
N THR A 83 12.90 -15.81 -23.62
CA THR A 83 14.21 -15.72 -22.97
C THR A 83 14.11 -14.78 -21.78
N GLU A 84 15.14 -14.81 -20.93
CA GLU A 84 15.31 -13.81 -19.87
C GLU A 84 15.22 -12.37 -20.40
N ALA A 85 15.86 -12.08 -21.54
CA ALA A 85 15.82 -10.75 -22.14
C ALA A 85 14.40 -10.33 -22.53
N THR A 86 13.60 -11.27 -23.04
CA THR A 86 12.20 -11.04 -23.40
C THR A 86 11.33 -10.80 -22.16
N GLU A 87 11.53 -11.57 -21.09
CA GLU A 87 10.83 -11.38 -19.81
C GLU A 87 11.20 -10.03 -19.17
N ALA A 88 12.47 -9.64 -19.22
CA ALA A 88 12.94 -8.34 -18.76
C ALA A 88 12.30 -7.18 -19.54
N GLU A 89 12.16 -7.31 -20.87
CA GLU A 89 11.44 -6.32 -21.69
C GLU A 89 9.97 -6.19 -21.27
N PHE A 90 9.28 -7.31 -21.02
CA PHE A 90 7.91 -7.29 -20.52
C PHE A 90 7.81 -6.63 -19.15
N LEU A 91 8.71 -6.94 -18.23
CA LEU A 91 8.75 -6.30 -16.91
C LEU A 91 9.03 -4.80 -17.02
N ASN A 92 9.91 -4.36 -17.92
CA ASN A 92 10.14 -2.94 -18.17
C ASN A 92 8.85 -2.23 -18.62
N ARG A 93 8.11 -2.84 -19.56
CA ARG A 93 6.83 -2.30 -20.01
C ARG A 93 5.76 -2.29 -18.91
N MET A 94 5.73 -3.30 -18.04
CA MET A 94 4.83 -3.32 -16.88
C MET A 94 5.17 -2.21 -15.90
N ARG A 95 6.47 -2.00 -15.62
CA ARG A 95 6.96 -0.91 -14.79
C ARG A 95 6.53 0.44 -15.36
N ASP A 96 6.76 0.69 -16.64
CA ASP A 96 6.37 1.95 -17.30
C ASP A 96 4.85 2.20 -17.20
N ALA A 97 4.03 1.17 -17.40
CA ALA A 97 2.58 1.26 -17.23
C ALA A 97 2.17 1.58 -15.78
N LEU A 98 2.81 0.94 -14.80
CA LEU A 98 2.52 1.17 -13.39
C LEU A 98 2.94 2.57 -12.94
N THR A 99 4.14 3.02 -13.30
CA THR A 99 4.65 4.35 -12.91
C THR A 99 3.93 5.51 -13.62
N SER A 100 3.34 5.26 -14.79
CA SER A 100 2.61 6.31 -15.54
C SER A 100 1.17 6.48 -15.09
N GLU A 101 0.51 5.42 -14.59
CA GLU A 101 -0.89 5.47 -14.17
C GLU A 101 -1.07 5.50 -12.66
N LEU A 102 -0.08 5.09 -11.88
CA LEU A 102 -0.13 5.05 -10.43
C LEU A 102 1.09 5.76 -9.85
N ASP A 103 0.87 6.49 -8.77
CA ASP A 103 1.95 7.10 -7.97
C ASP A 103 2.61 6.00 -7.10
N LEU A 104 3.32 5.09 -7.76
CA LEU A 104 3.99 3.94 -7.16
C LEU A 104 5.49 3.98 -7.47
N ALA A 105 6.29 3.67 -6.46
CA ALA A 105 7.69 3.31 -6.66
C ALA A 105 7.74 1.87 -7.17
N VAL A 106 8.43 1.65 -8.29
CA VAL A 106 8.58 0.33 -8.91
C VAL A 106 10.05 0.09 -9.21
N GLU A 107 10.64 -0.84 -8.47
CA GLU A 107 12.07 -1.18 -8.54
C GLU A 107 12.26 -2.58 -9.11
N SER A 108 13.39 -2.82 -9.78
CA SER A 108 13.74 -4.16 -10.26
C SER A 108 14.52 -4.92 -9.19
N ILE A 109 14.20 -6.18 -9.00
CA ILE A 109 14.82 -7.08 -8.01
C ILE A 109 15.10 -8.45 -8.64
N ASP A 110 15.98 -9.24 -8.04
CA ASP A 110 16.20 -10.63 -8.45
C ASP A 110 15.04 -11.54 -8.01
N ALA A 111 14.73 -12.57 -8.81
CA ALA A 111 13.63 -13.48 -8.49
C ALA A 111 13.82 -14.92 -8.94
N GLU A 112 13.50 -15.87 -8.05
CA GLU A 112 13.62 -17.31 -8.30
C GLU A 112 12.60 -17.87 -9.32
N ARG A 113 11.45 -17.20 -9.49
CA ARG A 113 10.35 -17.64 -10.38
C ARG A 113 10.32 -16.96 -11.74
N ALA A 114 11.07 -15.88 -11.89
CA ALA A 114 11.32 -15.28 -13.20
C ALA A 114 12.71 -15.72 -13.64
N ARG A 115 13.00 -15.69 -14.95
CA ARG A 115 14.30 -16.20 -15.39
C ARG A 115 15.51 -15.38 -14.95
N ASN A 116 15.33 -14.17 -14.37
CA ASN A 116 16.32 -13.48 -13.51
C ASN A 116 15.80 -12.18 -12.85
N VAL A 117 14.67 -11.60 -13.27
CA VAL A 117 14.23 -10.27 -12.77
C VAL A 117 12.75 -10.29 -12.38
N ALA A 118 12.38 -9.59 -11.30
CA ALA A 118 11.02 -9.22 -10.94
C ALA A 118 10.94 -7.73 -10.62
N LEU A 119 9.73 -7.22 -10.40
CA LEU A 119 9.50 -5.87 -9.90
C LEU A 119 9.04 -5.91 -8.45
N GLU A 120 9.63 -5.07 -7.62
CA GLU A 120 9.08 -4.71 -6.33
C GLU A 120 8.26 -3.43 -6.47
N ILE A 121 7.00 -3.48 -6.05
CA ILE A 121 6.05 -2.38 -6.14
C ILE A 121 5.76 -1.90 -4.73
N THR A 122 6.01 -0.61 -4.53
CA THR A 122 5.80 0.10 -3.27
C THR A 122 4.86 1.28 -3.53
N GLY A 123 3.77 1.35 -2.77
CA GLY A 123 2.95 2.55 -2.71
C GLY A 123 3.42 3.46 -1.59
N THR A 124 3.10 4.73 -1.70
CA THR A 124 3.23 5.68 -0.59
C THR A 124 1.88 6.33 -0.32
N ARG A 125 1.58 6.57 0.95
CA ARG A 125 0.48 7.46 1.34
C ARG A 125 0.92 8.33 2.50
N ALA A 126 0.19 9.40 2.76
CA ALA A 126 0.34 10.14 3.99
C ALA A 126 -0.21 9.31 5.16
N LEU A 127 0.56 9.23 6.23
CA LEU A 127 0.07 8.74 7.51
C LEU A 127 -0.86 9.80 8.12
N THR A 128 -2.06 9.38 8.52
CA THR A 128 -3.03 10.29 9.13
C THR A 128 -3.14 10.05 10.64
N PRO A 129 -3.55 11.05 11.44
CA PRO A 129 -3.82 10.85 12.86
C PRO A 129 -4.86 9.74 13.12
N ALA A 130 -5.83 9.56 12.21
CA ALA A 130 -6.83 8.50 12.31
C ALA A 130 -6.21 7.10 12.20
N ASP A 131 -5.14 6.94 11.41
CA ASP A 131 -4.41 5.67 11.30
C ASP A 131 -3.72 5.31 12.62
N LEU A 132 -3.10 6.29 13.28
CA LEU A 132 -2.40 6.08 14.54
C LEU A 132 -3.35 5.69 15.66
N VAL A 133 -4.47 6.40 15.79
CA VAL A 133 -5.50 6.09 16.78
C VAL A 133 -6.07 4.69 16.55
N LEU A 134 -6.30 4.31 15.29
CA LEU A 134 -6.79 2.98 14.95
C LEU A 134 -5.73 1.88 15.18
N LEU A 135 -4.47 2.12 14.83
CA LEU A 135 -3.37 1.19 15.12
C LEU A 135 -3.21 0.95 16.62
N ALA A 136 -3.35 1.98 17.44
CA ALA A 136 -3.35 1.84 18.91
C ALA A 136 -4.54 0.99 19.40
N ALA A 137 -5.74 1.20 18.86
CA ALA A 137 -6.88 0.35 19.20
C ALA A 137 -6.69 -1.12 18.75
N ILE A 138 -6.01 -1.34 17.62
CA ILE A 138 -5.65 -2.68 17.15
C ILE A 138 -4.60 -3.32 18.06
N SER A 139 -3.57 -2.59 18.51
CA SER A 139 -2.56 -3.13 19.44
C SER A 139 -3.15 -3.49 20.81
N GLU A 140 -4.20 -2.79 21.23
CA GLU A 140 -5.01 -3.11 22.41
C GLU A 140 -5.97 -4.30 22.21
N GLY A 141 -6.07 -4.85 20.99
CA GLY A 141 -6.93 -5.99 20.68
C GLY A 141 -8.43 -5.65 20.62
N ARG A 142 -8.78 -4.38 20.43
CA ARG A 142 -10.17 -3.91 20.48
C ARG A 142 -10.97 -4.12 19.21
N ILE A 143 -10.30 -4.39 18.10
CA ILE A 143 -10.91 -4.38 16.77
C ILE A 143 -11.25 -5.80 16.32
N VAL A 144 -12.55 -6.09 16.21
CA VAL A 144 -13.07 -7.43 15.89
C VAL A 144 -14.01 -7.41 14.69
N TRP A 145 -14.02 -8.50 13.92
CA TRP A 145 -14.93 -8.70 12.80
C TRP A 145 -16.19 -9.42 13.28
N ALA A 146 -17.33 -8.72 13.23
CA ALA A 146 -18.64 -9.25 13.58
C ALA A 146 -19.71 -8.70 12.64
N GLY A 147 -20.75 -9.48 12.32
CA GLY A 147 -21.86 -8.99 11.50
C GLY A 147 -21.46 -8.43 10.12
N ARG A 148 -20.36 -8.95 9.52
CA ARG A 148 -19.78 -8.50 8.23
C ARG A 148 -19.15 -7.10 8.25
N ARG A 149 -18.79 -6.58 9.42
CA ARG A 149 -18.05 -5.33 9.56
C ARG A 149 -17.07 -5.38 10.71
N TRP A 150 -16.14 -4.44 10.73
CA TRP A 150 -15.26 -4.22 11.88
C TRP A 150 -16.01 -3.48 12.99
N HIS A 151 -15.69 -3.85 14.22
CA HIS A 151 -16.27 -3.32 15.44
C HIS A 151 -15.15 -3.00 16.43
N ASP A 152 -15.32 -1.87 17.13
CA ASP A 152 -14.56 -1.56 18.34
C ASP A 152 -15.34 -2.11 19.53
N VAL A 153 -14.73 -3.03 20.28
CA VAL A 153 -15.38 -3.68 21.44
C VAL A 153 -15.57 -2.76 22.63
N GLU A 154 -14.86 -1.62 22.67
CA GLU A 154 -15.02 -0.60 23.73
C GLU A 154 -16.10 0.43 23.41
N ALA A 155 -16.61 0.46 22.17
CA ALA A 155 -17.73 1.33 21.83
C ALA A 155 -18.97 0.91 22.64
N ALA A 156 -19.54 1.84 23.41
CA ALA A 156 -20.73 1.58 24.20
C ALA A 156 -21.88 1.10 23.30
N ALA A 157 -22.69 0.17 23.80
CA ALA A 157 -23.79 -0.40 23.05
C ALA A 157 -24.79 0.69 22.63
N GLY A 158 -24.88 0.97 21.33
CA GLY A 158 -25.76 1.99 20.76
C GLY A 158 -25.06 3.28 20.34
N ASP A 159 -23.80 3.48 20.76
CA ASP A 159 -23.00 4.63 20.34
C ASP A 159 -22.16 4.28 19.10
N PRO A 160 -21.98 5.23 18.16
CA PRO A 160 -21.03 5.07 17.09
C PRO A 160 -19.61 5.04 17.68
N SER A 161 -18.79 4.09 17.22
CA SER A 161 -17.36 4.09 17.59
C SER A 161 -16.73 5.42 17.18
N PRO A 162 -15.87 6.02 18.03
CA PRO A 162 -15.11 7.21 17.65
C PRO A 162 -14.05 6.88 16.58
N LEU A 163 -13.79 5.60 16.33
CA LEU A 163 -12.82 5.13 15.34
C LEU A 163 -13.45 5.07 13.96
N ASN A 164 -12.69 5.55 12.97
CA ASN A 164 -13.05 5.33 11.58
C ASN A 164 -12.69 3.90 11.15
N LEU A 165 -13.58 2.94 11.42
CA LEU A 165 -13.33 1.53 11.11
C LEU A 165 -13.36 1.20 9.60
N THR A 166 -13.71 2.16 8.74
CA THR A 166 -13.69 1.97 7.28
C THR A 166 -12.27 1.86 6.72
N VAL A 167 -11.26 2.35 7.44
CA VAL A 167 -9.85 2.29 7.03
C VAL A 167 -9.12 1.02 7.51
N VAL A 168 -9.74 0.17 8.34
CA VAL A 168 -9.13 -1.10 8.80
C VAL A 168 -8.63 -1.96 7.63
N PRO A 169 -9.39 -2.17 6.53
CA PRO A 169 -8.89 -2.91 5.37
C PRO A 169 -7.65 -2.26 4.73
N GLU A 170 -7.52 -0.94 4.78
CA GLU A 170 -6.36 -0.23 4.24
C GLU A 170 -5.12 -0.46 5.12
N LEU A 171 -5.27 -0.59 6.44
CA LEU A 171 -4.17 -0.97 7.35
C LEU A 171 -3.69 -2.42 7.13
N PHE A 172 -4.57 -3.32 6.68
CA PHE A 172 -4.12 -4.66 6.24
C PHE A 172 -3.33 -4.60 4.94
N LEU A 173 -3.70 -3.68 4.05
CA LEU A 173 -2.92 -3.45 2.85
C LEU A 173 -1.56 -2.88 3.23
N THR A 174 -1.45 -1.91 4.14
CA THR A 174 -0.12 -1.40 4.56
C THR A 174 0.77 -2.48 5.18
N GLY A 175 0.20 -3.59 5.66
CA GLY A 175 0.94 -4.63 6.37
C GLY A 175 1.26 -4.25 7.81
N TRP A 176 0.63 -3.21 8.34
CA TRP A 176 0.76 -2.81 9.76
C TRP A 176 -0.23 -3.52 10.67
N ALA A 177 -1.31 -4.03 10.08
CA ALA A 177 -2.23 -4.90 10.75
C ALA A 177 -2.44 -6.18 9.92
N GLU A 178 -2.93 -7.22 10.56
CA GLU A 178 -3.28 -8.48 9.93
C GLU A 178 -4.54 -9.09 10.52
N HIS A 179 -5.09 -10.08 9.82
CA HIS A 179 -6.21 -10.87 10.32
C HIS A 179 -5.71 -12.00 11.22
N LEU A 180 -5.97 -11.90 12.51
CA LEU A 180 -5.78 -13.01 13.45
C LEU A 180 -7.04 -13.88 13.49
N HIS A 181 -6.89 -15.15 13.14
CA HIS A 181 -7.97 -16.15 13.07
C HIS A 181 -9.21 -15.70 12.28
N GLY A 182 -9.04 -14.77 11.32
CA GLY A 182 -10.11 -14.21 10.49
C GLY A 182 -11.16 -13.38 11.25
N LYS A 183 -10.96 -13.10 12.54
CA LYS A 183 -11.97 -12.45 13.40
C LYS A 183 -11.45 -11.28 14.22
N VAL A 184 -10.15 -11.16 14.39
CA VAL A 184 -9.54 -10.10 15.20
C VAL A 184 -8.50 -9.41 14.32
N ALA A 185 -8.44 -8.08 14.36
CA ALA A 185 -7.32 -7.36 13.78
C ALA A 185 -6.17 -7.41 14.80
N ALA A 186 -5.00 -7.84 14.36
CA ALA A 186 -3.78 -7.81 15.15
C ALA A 186 -2.77 -6.85 14.53
N ILE A 187 -1.96 -6.20 15.36
CA ILE A 187 -0.87 -5.35 14.89
C ILE A 187 0.32 -6.25 14.50
N THR A 188 0.97 -5.93 13.38
CA THR A 188 2.21 -6.61 12.98
C THR A 188 3.42 -5.95 13.63
N ASP A 189 4.59 -6.58 13.59
CA ASP A 189 5.85 -5.98 14.08
C ASP A 189 6.14 -4.64 13.39
N ALA A 190 5.82 -4.51 12.11
CA ALA A 190 5.98 -3.26 11.36
C ALA A 190 5.01 -2.17 11.85
N GLY A 191 3.75 -2.52 12.13
CA GLY A 191 2.79 -1.59 12.72
C GLY A 191 3.21 -1.16 14.13
N GLN A 192 3.73 -2.09 14.93
CA GLN A 192 4.18 -1.82 16.28
C GLN A 192 5.42 -0.92 16.32
N ALA A 193 6.36 -1.13 15.40
CA ALA A 193 7.52 -0.27 15.22
C ALA A 193 7.10 1.17 14.87
N LEU A 194 6.17 1.32 13.92
CA LEU A 194 5.62 2.63 13.54
C LEU A 194 4.96 3.35 14.71
N LEU A 195 4.13 2.64 15.49
CA LEU A 195 3.49 3.23 16.68
C LEU A 195 4.54 3.71 17.68
N THR A 196 5.59 2.91 17.90
CA THR A 196 6.64 3.20 18.88
C THR A 196 7.46 4.40 18.44
N GLU A 197 7.88 4.45 17.18
CA GLU A 197 8.66 5.56 16.61
C GLU A 197 7.95 6.90 16.75
N LEU A 198 6.62 6.91 16.63
CA LEU A 198 5.80 8.13 16.66
C LEU A 198 5.24 8.47 18.05
N THR A 199 5.37 7.58 19.03
CA THR A 199 4.96 7.84 20.43
C THR A 199 6.11 8.25 21.33
N VAL A 200 7.37 8.14 20.89
CA VAL A 200 8.49 8.74 21.63
C VAL A 200 8.44 10.26 21.43
N PRO A 201 8.14 11.08 22.45
CA PRO A 201 8.33 12.51 22.32
C PRO A 201 9.82 12.73 22.08
N SER A 202 10.17 13.41 20.99
CA SER A 202 11.51 13.98 20.81
C SER A 202 11.81 14.83 22.03
N VAL A 203 12.51 14.26 23.01
CA VAL A 203 13.07 15.01 24.12
C VAL A 203 14.13 15.90 23.50
N VAL A 204 13.75 17.14 23.21
CA VAL A 204 14.71 18.21 22.94
C VAL A 204 15.49 18.39 24.24
N LEU A 205 16.66 17.76 24.31
CA LEU A 205 17.70 18.13 25.26
C LEU A 205 18.21 19.49 24.81
N GLU A 206 17.59 20.57 25.31
CA GLU A 206 18.26 21.87 25.31
C GLU A 206 19.49 21.74 26.20
N ALA A 207 20.66 21.88 25.57
CA ALA A 207 21.97 21.95 26.21
C ALA A 207 22.33 23.40 26.55
#